data_AF-A0AB37EAR9-F1
#
_entry.id   AF-A0AB37EAR9-F1
#
_cell.length_a   1.000
_cell.length_b   1.000
_cell.length_c   1.000
_cell.angle_alpha   90.00
_cell.angle_beta   90.00
_cell.angle_gamma   90.00
#
_symmetry.space_group_name_H-M   'P 1'
#
loop_
_entity.id
_entity.type
_entity.pdbx_description
1 polymer ?
#
loop_
_entity_poly.entity_id
_entity_poly.type
_entity_poly.pdbx_seq_one_letter_code
_entity_poly.pdbx_strand_id
1 'polypeptide(L)'
;MKHYDDPQARLADLVVHLTGLALALVGGGMLLGLAIGFGHVGRLAASAIYAGGLLTMLALSTAYNFAPARFQPVLRRFDHAGIFLMIAGSYTPFTTQHLTGGWAWGMTAAVWATALFGALAKLLLPGLGRGFWIAIYLALGWLMVIAVQPLMESLGIAPLILLAVGGLLYSIGVGFYARKALRFRRAIWHGHVVAAAAVHWVAVLLAVIA
;
A
#
# COMPACT_ATOMS: atom_id res chain seq x y z
N MET A 1 -11.02 25.11 8.31
CA MET A 1 -11.93 24.03 7.88
C MET A 1 -11.65 22.79 8.69
N LYS A 2 -12.67 22.13 9.25
CA LYS A 2 -12.49 20.87 9.99
C LYS A 2 -12.20 19.75 8.98
N HIS A 3 -11.29 18.83 9.33
CA HIS A 3 -10.93 17.69 8.48
C HIS A 3 -12.08 16.67 8.36
N TYR A 4 -12.88 16.55 9.42
CA TYR A 4 -14.16 15.85 9.45
C TYR A 4 -15.26 16.81 9.92
N ASP A 5 -16.37 16.85 9.19
CA ASP A 5 -17.53 17.65 9.54
C ASP A 5 -18.58 16.85 10.32
N ASP A 6 -18.53 15.51 10.26
CA ASP A 6 -19.45 14.58 10.94
C ASP A 6 -18.70 13.71 11.99
N PRO A 7 -19.08 13.76 13.28
CA PRO A 7 -18.50 12.94 14.33
C PRO A 7 -18.63 11.43 14.10
N GLN A 8 -19.76 10.95 13.55
CA GLN A 8 -19.96 9.53 13.29
C GLN A 8 -19.05 9.05 12.16
N ALA A 9 -18.90 9.85 11.09
CA ALA A 9 -17.94 9.55 10.02
C ALA A 9 -16.50 9.56 10.52
N ARG A 10 -16.14 10.47 11.43
CA ARG A 10 -14.82 10.48 12.08
C ARG A 10 -14.57 9.23 12.92
N LEU A 11 -15.56 8.80 13.71
CA LEU A 11 -15.46 7.60 14.54
C LEU A 11 -15.32 6.33 13.68
N ALA A 12 -16.14 6.20 12.64
CA ALA A 12 -16.04 5.06 11.71
C ALA A 12 -14.65 4.97 11.07
N ASP A 13 -14.10 6.12 10.65
CA ASP A 13 -12.77 6.16 10.06
C ASP A 13 -11.67 5.81 11.09
N LEU A 14 -11.82 6.26 12.33
CA LEU A 14 -10.89 5.92 13.42
C LEU A 14 -10.85 4.41 13.67
N VAL A 15 -12.02 3.75 13.73
CA VAL A 15 -12.10 2.31 13.91
C VAL A 15 -11.36 1.58 12.78
N VAL A 16 -11.54 2.01 11.54
CA VAL A 16 -10.86 1.43 10.37
C VAL A 16 -9.34 1.60 10.48
N HIS A 17 -8.84 2.79 10.82
CA HIS A 17 -7.41 3.05 11.01
C HIS A 17 -6.79 2.20 12.12
N LEU A 18 -7.44 2.14 13.28
CA LEU A 18 -6.95 1.34 14.42
C LEU A 18 -6.95 -0.15 14.09
N THR A 19 -7.99 -0.64 13.41
CA THR A 19 -8.07 -2.03 12.95
C THR A 19 -6.95 -2.32 11.96
N GLY A 20 -6.76 -1.46 10.96
CA GLY A 20 -5.69 -1.60 9.97
C GLY A 20 -4.31 -1.63 10.62
N LEU A 21 -4.04 -0.72 11.56
CA LEU A 21 -2.75 -0.65 12.24
C LEU A 21 -2.48 -1.88 13.11
N ALA A 22 -3.49 -2.38 13.82
CA ALA A 22 -3.39 -3.61 14.60
C ALA A 22 -3.10 -4.83 13.70
N LEU A 23 -3.85 -4.94 12.58
CA LEU A 23 -3.62 -6.01 11.59
C LEU A 23 -2.23 -5.92 10.96
N ALA A 24 -1.73 -4.71 10.67
CA ALA A 24 -0.39 -4.52 10.11
C ALA A 24 0.72 -4.88 11.11
N LEU A 25 0.55 -4.55 12.39
CA LEU A 25 1.50 -4.94 13.43
C LEU A 25 1.55 -6.47 13.60
N VAL A 26 0.38 -7.11 13.76
CA VAL A 26 0.29 -8.56 13.95
C VAL A 26 0.73 -9.30 12.68
N GLY A 27 0.19 -8.94 11.53
CA GLY A 27 0.51 -9.57 10.25
C GLY A 27 1.95 -9.33 9.81
N GLY A 28 2.47 -8.12 10.02
CA GLY A 28 3.87 -7.80 9.76
C GLY A 28 4.81 -8.61 10.66
N GLY A 29 4.54 -8.63 11.96
CA GLY A 29 5.29 -9.45 12.91
C GLY A 29 5.25 -10.94 12.58
N MET A 30 4.09 -11.45 12.18
CA MET A 30 3.95 -12.85 11.77
C MET A 30 4.75 -13.17 10.50
N LEU A 31 4.69 -12.33 9.47
CA LEU A 31 5.49 -12.52 8.24
C LEU A 31 6.98 -12.55 8.56
N LEU A 32 7.46 -11.66 9.43
CA LEU A 32 8.87 -11.64 9.83
C LEU A 32 9.26 -12.86 10.65
N GLY A 33 8.45 -13.27 11.62
CA GLY A 33 8.69 -14.47 12.41
C GLY A 33 8.78 -15.73 11.53
N LEU A 34 7.85 -15.87 10.57
CA LEU A 34 7.87 -16.98 9.62
C LEU A 34 9.07 -16.91 8.66
N ALA A 35 9.42 -15.72 8.16
CA ALA A 35 10.58 -15.55 7.30
C ALA A 35 11.91 -15.84 8.02
N ILE A 36 12.01 -15.56 9.32
CA ILE A 36 13.16 -15.95 10.14
C ILE A 36 13.21 -17.46 10.36
N GLY A 37 12.05 -18.09 10.62
CA GLY A 37 11.99 -19.51 10.93
C GLY A 37 12.14 -20.44 9.72
N PHE A 38 11.61 -20.04 8.56
CA PHE A 38 11.49 -20.89 7.38
C PHE A 38 12.13 -20.31 6.11
N GLY A 39 12.54 -19.04 6.15
CA GLY A 39 13.07 -18.34 4.98
C GLY A 39 14.60 -18.25 4.94
N HIS A 40 15.12 -17.81 3.80
CA HIS A 40 16.48 -17.32 3.67
C HIS A 40 16.51 -15.79 3.72
N VAL A 41 17.71 -15.19 3.76
CA VAL A 41 17.90 -13.74 3.92
C VAL A 41 17.10 -12.89 2.91
N GLY A 42 17.01 -13.34 1.66
CA GLY A 42 16.20 -12.68 0.61
C GLY A 42 14.72 -12.60 0.94
N ARG A 43 14.11 -13.70 1.40
CA ARG A 43 12.69 -13.74 1.82
C ARG A 43 12.46 -12.83 3.03
N LEU A 44 13.36 -12.87 4.01
CA LEU A 44 13.30 -11.98 5.17
C LEU A 44 13.37 -10.51 4.78
N ALA A 45 14.31 -10.12 3.92
CA ALA A 45 14.45 -8.75 3.46
C ALA A 45 13.21 -8.27 2.70
N ALA A 46 12.68 -9.11 1.80
CA ALA A 46 11.48 -8.80 1.05
C ALA A 46 10.24 -8.64 1.95
N SER A 47 10.05 -9.56 2.91
CA SER A 47 8.97 -9.48 3.90
C SER A 47 9.12 -8.26 4.81
N ALA A 48 10.33 -7.88 5.19
CA ALA A 48 10.62 -6.68 5.99
C ALA A 48 10.29 -5.39 5.25
N ILE A 49 10.65 -5.31 3.97
CA ILE A 49 10.32 -4.16 3.12
C ILE A 49 8.80 -4.01 2.97
N TYR A 50 8.09 -5.12 2.73
CA TYR A 50 6.63 -5.13 2.67
C TYR A 50 5.99 -4.71 4.00
N ALA A 51 6.36 -5.35 5.11
CA ALA A 51 5.80 -5.08 6.42
C ALA A 51 6.09 -3.64 6.90
N GLY A 52 7.31 -3.16 6.65
CA GLY A 52 7.71 -1.78 6.95
C GLY A 52 6.93 -0.76 6.14
N GLY A 53 6.72 -1.00 4.84
CA GLY A 53 5.88 -0.16 3.99
C GLY A 53 4.44 -0.11 4.48
N LEU A 54 3.86 -1.27 4.83
CA LEU A 54 2.48 -1.38 5.30
C LEU A 54 2.27 -0.63 6.61
N LEU A 55 3.15 -0.86 7.58
CA LEU A 55 3.10 -0.19 8.88
C LEU A 55 3.28 1.32 8.73
N THR A 56 4.25 1.75 7.91
CA THR A 56 4.54 3.18 7.67
C THR A 56 3.34 3.88 7.03
N MET A 57 2.75 3.30 5.99
CA MET A 57 1.57 3.88 5.33
C MET A 57 0.42 4.06 6.31
N LEU A 58 0.04 3.01 7.05
CA LEU A 58 -1.10 3.07 7.96
C LEU A 58 -0.84 3.96 9.18
N ALA A 59 0.38 3.98 9.71
CA ALA A 59 0.77 4.86 10.80
C ALA A 59 0.72 6.34 10.38
N LEU A 60 1.29 6.68 9.22
CA LEU A 60 1.24 8.05 8.68
C LEU A 60 -0.19 8.48 8.39
N SER A 61 -1.02 7.57 7.86
CA SER A 61 -2.42 7.85 7.59
C SER A 61 -3.24 8.09 8.85
N THR A 62 -3.01 7.27 9.88
CA THR A 62 -3.62 7.47 11.20
C THR A 62 -3.18 8.81 11.79
N ALA A 63 -1.87 9.09 11.79
CA ALA A 63 -1.32 10.32 12.32
C ALA A 63 -1.90 11.55 11.61
N TYR A 64 -1.95 11.54 10.28
CA TYR A 64 -2.53 12.63 9.50
C TYR A 64 -4.02 12.84 9.81
N ASN A 65 -4.83 11.77 9.78
CA ASN A 65 -6.28 11.92 9.87
C ASN A 65 -6.74 12.36 11.27
N PHE A 66 -5.98 12.05 12.32
CA PHE A 66 -6.35 12.37 13.70
C PHE A 66 -5.48 13.43 14.37
N ALA A 67 -4.48 13.98 13.67
CA ALA A 67 -3.66 15.06 14.19
C ALA A 67 -4.44 16.37 14.39
N PRO A 68 -3.99 17.22 15.34
CA PRO A 68 -4.40 18.62 15.43
C PRO A 68 -4.19 19.37 14.12
N ALA A 69 -5.08 20.35 13.84
CA ALA A 69 -5.09 21.11 12.58
C ALA A 69 -3.73 21.74 12.22
N ARG A 70 -2.92 22.14 13.22
CA ARG A 70 -1.58 22.71 13.00
C ARG A 70 -0.58 21.75 12.33
N PHE A 71 -0.72 20.44 12.55
CA PHE A 71 0.21 19.43 12.03
C PHE A 71 -0.31 18.74 10.76
N GLN A 72 -1.63 18.79 10.51
CA GLN A 72 -2.26 18.13 9.37
C GLN A 72 -1.63 18.49 8.02
N PRO A 73 -1.25 19.75 7.70
CA PRO A 73 -0.66 20.06 6.40
C PRO A 73 0.64 19.32 6.11
N VAL A 74 1.48 19.12 7.13
CA VAL A 74 2.76 18.41 7.03
C VAL A 74 2.53 16.92 6.98
N LEU A 75 1.75 16.36 7.93
CA LEU A 75 1.44 14.94 7.98
C LEU A 75 0.71 14.45 6.73
N ARG A 76 -0.11 15.29 6.10
CA ARG A 76 -0.75 15.00 4.80
C ARG A 76 0.26 14.74 3.70
N ARG A 77 1.42 15.41 3.71
CA ARG A 77 2.46 15.19 2.70
C ARG A 77 3.11 13.84 2.92
N PHE A 78 3.41 13.50 4.18
CA PHE A 78 3.97 12.21 4.55
C PHE A 78 2.99 11.05 4.30
N ASP A 79 1.72 11.17 4.69
CA ASP A 79 0.67 10.17 4.41
C ASP A 79 0.60 9.83 2.91
N HIS A 80 0.52 10.87 2.06
CA HIS A 80 0.50 10.66 0.63
C HIS A 80 1.83 10.11 0.06
N ALA A 81 2.97 10.52 0.60
CA ALA A 81 4.27 9.96 0.22
C ALA A 81 4.39 8.48 0.63
N GLY A 82 3.79 8.11 1.77
CA GLY A 82 3.73 6.74 2.26
C GLY A 82 3.01 5.78 1.31
N ILE A 83 2.03 6.27 0.53
CA ILE A 83 1.37 5.46 -0.51
C ILE A 83 2.37 5.01 -1.57
N PHE A 84 3.26 5.89 -2.03
CA PHE A 84 4.31 5.52 -3.00
C PHE A 84 5.23 4.44 -2.44
N LEU A 85 5.69 4.62 -1.20
CA LEU A 85 6.58 3.66 -0.54
C LEU A 85 5.88 2.32 -0.34
N MET A 86 4.59 2.32 0.00
CA MET A 86 3.83 1.08 0.14
C MET A 86 3.64 0.36 -1.19
N ILE A 87 3.41 1.07 -2.30
CA ILE A 87 3.34 0.44 -3.62
C ILE A 87 4.68 -0.23 -3.94
N ALA A 88 5.82 0.44 -3.75
CA ALA A 88 7.12 -0.21 -3.96
C ALA A 88 7.37 -1.38 -3.00
N GLY A 89 6.98 -1.23 -1.74
CA GLY A 89 7.04 -2.29 -0.74
C GLY A 89 6.18 -3.50 -1.09
N SER A 90 5.01 -3.32 -1.70
CA SER A 90 4.13 -4.42 -2.12
C SER A 90 4.63 -5.16 -3.35
N TYR A 91 5.46 -4.53 -4.19
CA TYR A 91 6.05 -5.18 -5.35
C TYR A 91 7.28 -6.01 -4.98
N THR A 92 8.07 -5.54 -4.01
CA THR A 92 9.38 -6.10 -3.65
C THR A 92 9.36 -7.63 -3.42
N PRO A 93 8.40 -8.21 -2.69
CA PRO A 93 8.31 -9.67 -2.52
C PRO A 93 8.20 -10.44 -3.84
N PHE A 94 7.50 -9.91 -4.83
CA PHE A 94 7.27 -10.59 -6.10
C PHE A 94 8.43 -10.33 -7.07
N THR A 95 8.91 -9.09 -7.17
CA THR A 95 9.97 -8.75 -8.11
C THR A 95 11.32 -9.34 -7.72
N THR A 96 11.58 -9.53 -6.42
CA THR A 96 12.87 -10.05 -5.95
C THR A 96 12.89 -11.56 -5.73
N GLN A 97 11.73 -12.19 -5.48
CA GLN A 97 11.67 -13.63 -5.17
C GLN A 97 11.11 -14.48 -6.33
N HIS A 98 10.35 -13.89 -7.26
CA HIS A 98 9.67 -14.65 -8.33
C HIS A 98 10.10 -14.26 -9.74
N LEU A 99 10.62 -13.05 -9.94
CA LEU A 99 11.25 -12.69 -11.20
C LEU A 99 12.73 -13.06 -11.20
N THR A 100 13.28 -13.28 -12.39
CA THR A 100 14.70 -13.61 -12.57
C THR A 100 15.36 -12.70 -13.62
N GLY A 101 16.69 -12.64 -13.58
CA GLY A 101 17.49 -11.90 -14.57
C GLY A 101 17.06 -10.44 -14.74
N GLY A 102 16.92 -10.02 -16.01
CA GLY A 102 16.55 -8.64 -16.35
C GLY A 102 15.17 -8.22 -15.83
N TRP A 103 14.22 -9.15 -15.68
CA TRP A 103 12.90 -8.86 -15.12
C TRP A 103 12.97 -8.46 -13.65
N ALA A 104 13.74 -9.19 -12.85
CA ALA A 104 13.89 -8.89 -11.42
C ALA A 104 14.48 -7.50 -11.20
N TRP A 105 15.62 -7.22 -11.84
CA TRP A 105 16.33 -5.95 -11.67
C TRP A 105 15.57 -4.79 -12.30
N GLY A 106 15.12 -4.95 -13.55
CA GLY A 106 14.41 -3.89 -14.29
C GLY A 106 13.12 -3.50 -13.61
N MET A 107 12.30 -4.48 -13.20
CA MET A 107 11.02 -4.20 -12.55
C MET A 107 11.20 -3.59 -11.15
N THR A 108 12.12 -4.15 -10.34
CA THR A 108 12.41 -3.61 -9.01
C THR A 108 12.92 -2.17 -9.10
N ALA A 109 13.87 -1.91 -10.00
CA ALA A 109 14.44 -0.58 -10.19
C ALA A 109 13.39 0.42 -10.70
N ALA A 110 12.58 0.04 -11.70
CA ALA A 110 11.53 0.90 -12.24
C ALA A 110 10.53 1.31 -11.15
N VAL A 111 10.00 0.34 -10.41
CA VAL A 111 9.01 0.59 -9.35
C VAL A 111 9.59 1.49 -8.26
N TRP A 112 10.78 1.17 -7.74
CA TRP A 112 11.39 1.96 -6.67
C TRP A 112 11.80 3.35 -7.14
N ALA A 113 12.35 3.50 -8.34
CA ALA A 113 12.70 4.81 -8.88
C ALA A 113 11.46 5.69 -9.03
N THR A 114 10.38 5.17 -9.63
CA THR A 114 9.13 5.90 -9.77
C THR A 114 8.50 6.22 -8.41
N ALA A 115 8.51 5.29 -7.46
CA ALA A 115 7.97 5.51 -6.11
C ALA A 115 8.75 6.57 -5.34
N LEU A 116 10.09 6.52 -5.35
CA LEU A 116 10.94 7.50 -4.66
C LEU A 116 10.79 8.89 -5.29
N PHE A 117 10.79 8.97 -6.62
CA PHE A 117 10.53 10.22 -7.33
C PHE A 117 9.15 10.79 -6.97
N GLY A 118 8.11 9.95 -7.01
CA GLY A 118 6.75 10.34 -6.65
C GLY A 118 6.62 10.79 -5.20
N ALA A 119 7.22 10.06 -4.26
CA ALA A 119 7.25 10.42 -2.84
C ALA A 119 7.95 11.77 -2.63
N LEU A 120 9.12 11.98 -3.23
CA LEU A 120 9.86 13.24 -3.13
C LEU A 120 9.06 14.40 -3.75
N ALA A 121 8.50 14.20 -4.94
CA ALA A 121 7.64 15.18 -5.58
C ALA A 121 6.42 15.52 -4.72
N LYS A 122 5.84 14.54 -4.01
CA LYS A 122 4.73 14.78 -3.09
C LYS A 122 5.11 15.64 -1.89
N LEU A 123 6.33 15.48 -1.38
CA LEU A 123 6.85 16.26 -0.25
C LEU A 123 7.21 17.70 -0.67
N LEU A 124 7.78 17.87 -1.87
CA LEU A 124 8.34 19.14 -2.36
C LEU A 124 7.37 19.98 -3.19
N LEU A 125 6.38 19.39 -3.86
CA LEU A 125 5.45 20.07 -4.79
C LEU A 125 4.00 20.05 -4.28
N PRO A 126 3.66 20.82 -3.21
CA PRO A 126 2.34 20.76 -2.56
C PRO A 126 1.18 21.34 -3.39
N GLY A 127 1.44 21.92 -4.57
CA GLY A 127 0.44 22.56 -5.43
C GLY A 127 -0.26 21.65 -6.44
N LEU A 128 0.25 20.43 -6.66
CA LEU A 128 -0.31 19.54 -7.68
C LEU A 128 -1.65 18.95 -7.23
N GLY A 129 -2.63 18.99 -8.15
CA GLY A 129 -4.02 18.62 -7.89
C GLY A 129 -4.19 17.16 -7.48
N ARG A 130 -5.28 16.88 -6.75
CA ARG A 130 -5.61 15.52 -6.27
C ARG A 130 -5.70 14.49 -7.41
N GLY A 131 -6.36 14.84 -8.52
CA GLY A 131 -6.57 13.93 -9.65
C GLY A 131 -5.27 13.45 -10.29
N PHE A 132 -4.29 14.36 -10.41
CA PHE A 132 -2.94 14.03 -10.92
C PHE A 132 -2.28 12.94 -10.08
N TRP A 133 -2.26 13.11 -8.75
CA TRP A 133 -1.67 12.11 -7.86
C TRP A 133 -2.41 10.78 -7.90
N ILE A 134 -3.74 10.79 -7.93
CA ILE A 134 -4.55 9.57 -8.08
C ILE A 134 -4.15 8.81 -9.35
N ALA A 135 -4.03 9.50 -10.48
CA ALA A 135 -3.65 8.87 -11.75
C ALA A 135 -2.26 8.21 -11.65
N ILE A 136 -1.29 8.90 -11.03
CA ILE A 136 0.06 8.34 -10.82
C ILE A 136 0.01 7.11 -9.90
N TYR A 137 -0.74 7.15 -8.79
CA TYR A 137 -0.85 5.99 -7.89
C TYR A 137 -1.43 4.78 -8.59
N LEU A 138 -2.48 4.97 -9.41
CA LEU A 138 -3.09 3.87 -10.17
C LEU A 138 -2.14 3.35 -11.25
N ALA A 139 -1.49 4.24 -12.01
CA ALA A 139 -0.53 3.83 -13.03
C ALA A 139 0.63 3.02 -12.42
N LEU A 140 1.20 3.49 -11.32
CA LEU A 140 2.26 2.78 -10.60
C LEU A 140 1.76 1.47 -9.99
N GLY A 141 0.55 1.47 -9.40
CA GLY A 141 -0.07 0.30 -8.78
C GLY A 141 -0.36 -0.83 -9.76
N TRP A 142 -0.61 -0.53 -11.03
CA TRP A 142 -0.88 -1.50 -12.09
C TRP A 142 0.35 -1.88 -12.93
N LEU A 143 1.54 -1.33 -12.62
CA LEU A 143 2.76 -1.60 -13.39
C LEU A 143 3.10 -3.10 -13.47
N MET A 144 2.73 -3.88 -12.44
CA MET A 144 2.99 -5.32 -12.38
C MET A 144 2.38 -6.11 -13.53
N VAL A 145 1.31 -5.60 -14.16
CA VAL A 145 0.69 -6.24 -15.32
C VAL A 145 1.69 -6.41 -16.47
N ILE A 146 2.69 -5.54 -16.58
CA ILE A 146 3.75 -5.68 -17.59
C ILE A 146 4.55 -6.98 -17.39
N ALA A 147 4.73 -7.40 -16.15
CA ALA A 147 5.43 -8.62 -15.78
C ALA A 147 4.48 -9.80 -15.53
N VAL A 148 3.23 -9.75 -16.01
CA VAL A 148 2.22 -10.79 -15.72
C VAL A 148 2.64 -12.17 -16.24
N GLN A 149 3.22 -12.24 -17.43
CA GLN A 149 3.63 -13.52 -18.03
C GLN A 149 4.72 -14.23 -17.19
N PRO A 150 5.89 -13.60 -16.90
CA PRO A 150 6.89 -14.25 -16.05
C PRO A 150 6.40 -14.49 -14.62
N LEU A 151 5.44 -13.69 -14.12
CA LEU A 151 4.78 -13.98 -12.83
C LEU A 151 3.88 -15.21 -12.90
N MET A 152 3.16 -15.44 -13.98
CA MET A 152 2.33 -16.63 -14.16
C MET A 152 3.16 -17.92 -14.26
N GLU A 153 4.38 -17.81 -14.78
CA GLU A 153 5.32 -18.94 -14.87
C GLU A 153 5.98 -19.27 -13.53
N SER A 154 6.08 -18.31 -12.60
CA SER A 154 6.75 -18.46 -11.31
C SER A 154 5.80 -18.63 -10.12
N LEU A 155 4.61 -18.02 -10.18
CA LEU A 155 3.62 -18.04 -9.11
C LEU A 155 2.52 -19.06 -9.36
N GLY A 156 2.03 -19.66 -8.26
CA GLY A 156 0.75 -20.34 -8.26
C GLY A 156 -0.42 -19.40 -8.58
N ILE A 157 -1.52 -19.98 -9.03
CA ILE A 157 -2.72 -19.22 -9.41
C ILE A 157 -3.34 -18.42 -8.26
N ALA A 158 -3.22 -18.91 -7.02
CA ALA A 158 -3.81 -18.27 -5.85
C ALA A 158 -3.17 -16.88 -5.54
N PRO A 159 -1.83 -16.75 -5.39
CA PRO A 159 -1.19 -15.42 -5.27
C PRO A 159 -1.57 -14.45 -6.40
N LEU A 160 -1.67 -14.91 -7.65
CA LEU A 160 -2.03 -14.06 -8.78
C LEU A 160 -3.46 -13.51 -8.67
N ILE A 161 -4.42 -14.36 -8.32
CA ILE A 161 -5.81 -13.93 -8.08
C ILE A 161 -5.86 -12.92 -6.94
N LEU A 162 -5.13 -13.16 -5.84
CA LEU A 162 -5.07 -12.24 -4.71
C LEU A 162 -4.47 -10.89 -5.12
N LEU A 163 -3.39 -10.87 -5.92
CA LEU A 163 -2.83 -9.62 -6.46
C LEU A 163 -3.85 -8.86 -7.33
N ALA A 164 -4.56 -9.55 -8.20
CA ALA A 164 -5.60 -8.94 -9.05
C ALA A 164 -6.75 -8.36 -8.19
N VAL A 165 -7.24 -9.13 -7.21
CA VAL A 165 -8.30 -8.69 -6.29
C VAL A 165 -7.83 -7.50 -5.45
N GLY A 166 -6.59 -7.51 -4.95
CA GLY A 166 -6.00 -6.40 -4.21
C GLY A 166 -5.93 -5.11 -5.04
N GLY A 167 -5.44 -5.21 -6.29
CA GLY A 167 -5.40 -4.09 -7.24
C GLY A 167 -6.79 -3.53 -7.56
N LEU A 168 -7.80 -4.39 -7.71
CA LEU A 168 -9.19 -3.99 -7.91
C LEU A 168 -9.77 -3.31 -6.67
N LEU A 169 -9.55 -3.84 -5.46
CA LEU A 169 -10.03 -3.24 -4.21
C LEU A 169 -9.48 -1.82 -4.03
N TYR A 170 -8.19 -1.60 -4.28
CA TYR A 170 -7.60 -0.25 -4.28
C TYR A 170 -8.28 0.67 -5.29
N SER A 171 -8.47 0.19 -6.52
CA SER A 171 -9.05 0.96 -7.62
C SER A 171 -10.51 1.35 -7.35
N ILE A 172 -11.32 0.41 -6.83
CA ILE A 172 -12.71 0.64 -6.43
C ILE A 172 -12.77 1.64 -5.28
N GLY A 173 -11.88 1.50 -4.29
CA GLY A 173 -11.76 2.44 -3.17
C GLY A 173 -11.58 3.88 -3.64
N VAL A 174 -10.75 4.12 -4.66
CA VAL A 174 -10.52 5.47 -5.22
C VAL A 174 -11.83 6.09 -5.69
N GLY A 175 -12.72 5.29 -6.29
CA GLY A 175 -14.06 5.74 -6.71
C GLY A 175 -14.89 6.27 -5.55
N PHE A 176 -14.88 5.61 -4.39
CA PHE A 176 -15.55 6.10 -3.18
C PHE A 176 -14.89 7.35 -2.62
N TYR A 177 -13.55 7.39 -2.59
CA TYR A 177 -12.79 8.56 -2.13
C TYR A 177 -13.09 9.83 -2.96
N ALA A 178 -13.26 9.67 -4.28
CA ALA A 178 -13.55 10.78 -5.19
C ALA A 178 -14.96 11.38 -5.00
N ARG A 179 -15.93 10.59 -4.54
CA ARG A 179 -17.33 11.00 -4.36
C ARG A 179 -17.54 11.84 -3.10
N LYS A 180 -17.42 13.16 -3.24
CA LYS A 180 -17.54 14.12 -2.11
C LYS A 180 -18.89 14.07 -1.38
N ALA A 181 -19.98 13.70 -2.07
CA ALA A 181 -21.33 13.65 -1.48
C ALA A 181 -21.55 12.49 -0.49
N LEU A 182 -20.70 11.46 -0.50
CA LEU A 182 -20.85 10.33 0.40
C LEU A 182 -20.39 10.67 1.82
N ARG A 183 -21.31 10.51 2.78
CA ARG A 183 -21.10 10.78 4.21
C ARG A 183 -19.87 10.07 4.78
N PHE A 184 -19.76 8.77 4.55
CA PHE A 184 -18.68 7.91 5.08
C PHE A 184 -17.52 7.70 4.09
N ARG A 185 -17.33 8.58 3.09
CA ARG A 185 -16.39 8.34 1.98
C ARG A 185 -14.96 7.97 2.40
N ARG A 186 -14.46 8.57 3.48
CA ARG A 186 -13.09 8.33 3.97
C ARG A 186 -12.98 6.98 4.67
N ALA A 187 -13.93 6.65 5.53
CA ALA A 187 -13.99 5.34 6.18
C ALA A 187 -14.12 4.20 5.15
N ILE A 188 -14.97 4.38 4.13
CA ILE A 188 -15.12 3.40 3.04
C ILE A 188 -13.81 3.27 2.26
N TRP A 189 -13.16 4.39 1.92
CA TRP A 189 -11.85 4.41 1.26
C TRP A 189 -10.79 3.66 2.07
N HIS A 190 -10.58 4.02 3.34
CA HIS A 190 -9.58 3.37 4.17
C HIS A 190 -9.94 1.90 4.43
N GLY A 191 -11.23 1.54 4.46
CA GLY A 191 -11.68 0.16 4.54
C GLY A 191 -11.24 -0.67 3.34
N HIS A 192 -11.33 -0.12 2.12
CA HIS A 192 -10.79 -0.76 0.92
C HIS A 192 -9.27 -0.88 0.97
N VAL A 193 -8.56 0.15 1.47
CA VAL A 193 -7.10 0.10 1.67
C VAL A 193 -6.70 -1.03 2.61
N VAL A 194 -7.39 -1.18 3.75
CA VAL A 194 -7.11 -2.26 4.71
C VAL A 194 -7.46 -3.63 4.13
N ALA A 195 -8.59 -3.77 3.44
CA ALA A 195 -8.97 -5.02 2.79
C ALA A 195 -7.97 -5.42 1.69
N ALA A 196 -7.58 -4.49 0.83
CA ALA A 196 -6.59 -4.72 -0.21
C ALA A 196 -5.21 -5.07 0.38
N ALA A 197 -4.79 -4.38 1.44
CA ALA A 197 -3.56 -4.70 2.16
C ALA A 197 -3.60 -6.11 2.77
N ALA A 198 -4.72 -6.52 3.36
CA ALA A 198 -4.88 -7.88 3.89
C ALA A 198 -4.80 -8.94 2.79
N VAL A 199 -5.45 -8.69 1.64
CA VAL A 199 -5.38 -9.59 0.47
C VAL A 199 -3.94 -9.69 -0.05
N HIS A 200 -3.23 -8.57 -0.20
CA HIS A 200 -1.80 -8.58 -0.58
C HIS A 200 -0.93 -9.26 0.47
N TRP A 201 -1.24 -9.12 1.75
CA TRP A 201 -0.51 -9.77 2.83
C TRP A 201 -0.62 -11.30 2.69
N VAL A 202 -1.81 -11.83 2.38
CA VAL A 202 -2.00 -13.26 2.09
C VAL A 202 -1.24 -13.66 0.83
N ALA A 203 -1.25 -12.82 -0.22
CA ALA A 203 -0.48 -13.10 -1.44
C ALA A 203 1.03 -13.22 -1.15
N VAL A 204 1.58 -12.32 -0.32
CA VAL A 204 2.99 -12.36 0.10
C VAL A 204 3.27 -13.60 0.95
N LEU A 205 2.39 -13.94 1.88
CA LEU A 205 2.51 -15.16 2.67
C LEU A 205 2.60 -16.41 1.77
N LEU A 206 1.65 -16.55 0.83
CA LEU A 206 1.57 -17.71 -0.05
C LEU A 206 2.69 -17.76 -1.10
N ALA A 207 3.20 -16.60 -1.52
CA ALA A 207 4.23 -16.54 -2.55
C ALA A 207 5.65 -16.65 -1.98
N VAL A 208 5.90 -16.10 -0.79
CA VAL A 208 7.27 -15.93 -0.28
C VAL A 208 7.59 -16.85 0.88
N ILE A 209 6.60 -17.24 1.66
CA ILE A 209 6.80 -18.02 2.88
C ILE A 209 6.38 -19.48 2.70
N ALA A 210 5.14 -19.71 2.23
CA ALA A 210 4.60 -21.04 1.95
C ALA A 210 5.31 -21.69 0.75
#